data_AF-A2HDC1-F1
#
_entry.id   AF-A2HDC1-F1
#
_cell.length_a   1.000
_cell.length_b   1.000
_cell.length_c   1.000
_cell.angle_alpha   90.00
_cell.angle_beta   90.00
_cell.angle_gamma   90.00
#
_symmetry.space_group_name_H-M   'P 1'
#
loop_
_entity.id
_entity.type
_entity.pdbx_description
1 polymer ?
#
loop_
_entity_poly.entity_id
_entity_poly.type
_entity_poly.pdbx_seq_one_letter_code
_entity_poly.pdbx_strand_id
1 'polypeptide(L)'
;MGHIVHPKRKTKAMHNILLHERRRLSARQMLGACIMTGMPYTKGAHFLSLCGTKPPVKSGVMRQQRFCDDKIRRLKSISLMLSRKSFSGYLSIDARWTHRRNSPSCTVTALDAVTKRVLACVNINHIGGNRVSMTKSCTKALHSSVRNTCEFDTLQNR
;
A
#
# COMPACT_ATOMS: atom_id res chain seq x y z
N MET A 1 37.41 62.07 4.99
CA MET A 1 37.78 60.77 5.61
C MET A 1 36.60 60.26 6.42
N GLY A 2 35.75 59.42 5.83
CA GLY A 2 34.58 58.85 6.51
C GLY A 2 34.34 57.44 5.98
N HIS A 3 34.81 56.42 6.71
CA HIS A 3 34.52 55.03 6.38
C HIS A 3 33.07 54.71 6.74
N ILE A 4 32.21 54.61 5.73
CA ILE A 4 30.91 53.97 5.89
C ILE A 4 31.17 52.46 5.97
N VAL A 5 31.20 51.95 7.20
CA VAL A 5 31.21 50.51 7.45
C VAL A 5 29.81 49.99 7.17
N HIS A 6 29.62 49.36 6.02
CA HIS A 6 28.39 48.61 5.75
C HIS A 6 28.27 47.46 6.76
N PRO A 7 27.16 47.37 7.52
CA PRO A 7 26.95 46.23 8.40
C PRO A 7 26.83 44.97 7.54
N LYS A 8 27.71 43.99 7.76
CA LYS A 8 27.62 42.64 7.18
C LYS A 8 26.26 42.04 7.53
N ARG A 9 25.28 42.08 6.61
CA ARG A 9 24.06 41.26 6.66
C ARG A 9 24.43 39.79 6.38
N LYS A 10 25.06 39.12 7.35
CA LYS A 10 25.40 37.68 7.32
C LYS A 10 24.48 36.85 8.23
N THR A 11 23.17 37.07 8.19
CA THR A 11 22.29 36.47 9.22
C THR A 11 20.96 35.89 8.71
N LYS A 12 20.69 35.97 7.41
CA LYS A 12 19.60 35.24 6.70
C LYS A 12 20.11 34.58 5.41
N ALA A 13 21.42 34.33 5.34
CA ALA A 13 22.04 33.34 4.47
C ALA A 13 21.76 31.98 5.11
N MET A 14 20.52 31.53 4.99
CA MET A 14 20.14 30.57 3.97
C MET A 14 20.69 29.17 4.20
N HIS A 15 21.38 28.95 5.31
CA HIS A 15 21.57 27.63 5.90
C HIS A 15 20.22 26.94 6.17
N ASN A 16 19.23 27.71 6.61
CA ASN A 16 17.84 27.27 6.64
C ASN A 16 17.15 27.33 5.27
N ILE A 17 17.71 27.85 4.17
CA ILE A 17 17.01 28.01 2.88
C ILE A 17 17.59 27.13 1.74
N LEU A 18 18.73 26.48 1.99
CA LEU A 18 18.91 25.06 1.65
C LEU A 18 18.13 24.14 2.63
N LEU A 19 17.07 24.66 3.28
CA LEU A 19 15.76 23.98 3.39
C LEU A 19 15.70 22.90 2.31
N HIS A 20 15.61 21.63 2.69
CA HIS A 20 15.70 20.56 1.70
C HIS A 20 16.98 20.64 0.87
N GLU A 21 18.11 20.25 1.47
CA GLU A 21 18.76 19.03 1.02
C GLU A 21 17.67 18.05 0.57
N ARG A 22 17.30 18.17 -0.70
CA ARG A 22 16.24 17.41 -1.32
C ARG A 22 16.63 15.97 -1.05
N ARG A 23 15.96 15.31 -0.10
CA ARG A 23 15.72 13.87 -0.17
C ARG A 23 14.92 13.68 -1.46
N ARG A 24 15.61 13.80 -2.59
CA ARG A 24 15.16 13.31 -3.87
C ARG A 24 14.97 11.85 -3.57
N LEU A 25 13.71 11.44 -3.48
CA LEU A 25 13.37 10.04 -3.50
C LEU A 25 14.17 9.44 -4.65
N SER A 26 14.91 8.37 -4.37
CA SER A 26 15.62 7.67 -5.44
C SER A 26 14.64 7.36 -6.56
N ALA A 27 15.11 7.30 -7.81
CA ALA A 27 14.27 6.95 -8.95
C ALA A 27 13.46 5.65 -8.70
N ARG A 28 14.04 4.72 -7.92
CA ARG A 28 13.40 3.48 -7.46
C ARG A 28 12.26 3.71 -6.46
N GLN A 29 12.42 4.62 -5.50
CA GLN A 29 11.35 5.00 -4.56
C GLN A 29 10.22 5.75 -5.27
N MET A 30 10.57 6.66 -6.19
CA MET A 30 9.59 7.37 -7.02
C MET A 30 8.80 6.40 -7.89
N LEU A 31 9.48 5.45 -8.53
CA LEU A 31 8.86 4.39 -9.30
C LEU A 31 7.95 3.51 -8.43
N GLY A 32 8.40 3.15 -7.23
CA GLY A 32 7.59 2.42 -6.26
C GLY A 32 6.31 3.18 -5.88
N ALA A 33 6.39 4.50 -5.68
CA ALA A 33 5.22 5.34 -5.41
C ALA A 33 4.25 5.39 -6.61
N CYS A 34 4.77 5.53 -7.84
CA CYS A 34 3.95 5.47 -9.05
C CYS A 34 3.21 4.13 -9.16
N ILE A 35 3.90 3.03 -8.87
CA ILE A 35 3.33 1.69 -8.84
C ILE A 35 2.22 1.57 -7.79
N MET A 36 2.49 1.96 -6.55
CA MET A 36 1.53 1.81 -5.44
C MET A 36 0.28 2.68 -5.59
N THR A 37 0.40 3.81 -6.29
CA THR A 37 -0.74 4.68 -6.61
C THR A 37 -1.57 4.18 -7.79
N GLY A 38 -1.18 3.07 -8.43
CA GLY A 38 -1.87 2.52 -9.61
C GLY A 38 -1.61 3.32 -10.88
N MET A 39 -0.54 4.11 -10.94
CA MET A 39 -0.22 4.93 -12.10
C MET A 39 0.17 4.04 -13.29
N PRO A 40 -0.42 4.25 -14.49
CA PRO A 40 0.01 3.55 -15.70
C PRO A 40 1.49 3.78 -16.02
N TYR A 41 2.13 2.79 -16.63
CA TYR A 41 3.55 2.86 -17.01
C TYR A 41 3.93 4.15 -17.74
N THR A 42 3.15 4.57 -18.74
CA THR A 42 3.42 5.75 -19.55
C THR A 42 3.42 7.04 -18.71
N LYS A 43 2.43 7.17 -17.81
CA LYS A 43 2.35 8.30 -16.87
C LYS A 43 3.50 8.29 -15.87
N GLY A 44 3.83 7.11 -15.32
CA GLY A 44 4.95 6.96 -14.38
C GLY A 44 6.31 7.27 -15.02
N ALA A 45 6.53 6.82 -16.26
CA ALA A 45 7.75 7.11 -17.01
C ALA A 45 7.88 8.62 -17.31
N HIS A 46 6.79 9.28 -17.70
CA HIS A 46 6.76 10.72 -17.92
C HIS A 46 7.07 11.49 -16.62
N PHE A 47 6.45 11.10 -15.50
CA PHE A 47 6.72 11.70 -14.19
C PHE A 47 8.19 11.59 -13.79
N LEU A 48 8.80 10.41 -13.95
CA LEU A 48 10.23 10.21 -13.69
C LEU A 48 11.11 11.11 -14.57
N SER A 49 10.75 11.27 -15.85
CA SER A 49 11.45 12.16 -16.78
C SER A 49 11.38 13.62 -16.32
N LEU A 50 10.20 14.10 -15.91
CA LEU A 50 10.01 15.46 -15.37
C LEU A 50 10.83 15.71 -14.10
N CYS A 51 11.06 14.67 -13.30
CA CYS A 51 11.90 14.75 -12.11
C CYS A 51 13.40 14.65 -12.40
N GLY A 52 13.81 14.64 -13.68
CA GLY A 52 15.20 14.54 -14.10
C GLY A 52 15.79 13.14 -13.93
N THR A 53 14.95 12.11 -13.86
CA THR A 53 15.38 10.71 -13.75
C THR A 53 15.08 9.95 -15.03
N LYS A 54 16.03 9.13 -15.50
CA LYS A 54 15.80 8.29 -16.68
C LYS A 54 14.71 7.26 -16.36
N PRO A 55 13.59 7.23 -17.10
CA PRO A 55 12.55 6.25 -16.84
C PRO A 55 13.07 4.83 -17.12
N PRO A 56 12.77 3.87 -16.24
CA PRO A 56 13.15 2.48 -16.44
C PRO A 56 12.37 1.87 -17.61
N VAL A 57 13.00 0.95 -18.31
CA VAL A 57 12.32 0.09 -19.29
C VAL A 57 11.22 -0.74 -18.61
N LYS A 58 10.23 -1.18 -19.39
CA LYS A 58 9.05 -1.93 -18.90
C LYS A 58 9.41 -3.14 -18.02
N SER A 59 10.46 -3.89 -18.35
CA SER A 59 10.95 -5.02 -17.54
C SER A 59 11.45 -4.58 -16.16
N GLY A 60 12.12 -3.43 -16.07
CA GLY A 60 12.55 -2.82 -14.81
C GLY A 60 11.37 -2.41 -13.93
N VAL A 61 10.29 -1.90 -14.53
CA VAL A 61 9.04 -1.59 -13.81
C VAL A 61 8.39 -2.85 -13.25
N MET A 62 8.32 -3.93 -14.05
CA MET A 62 7.76 -5.21 -13.57
C MET A 62 8.58 -5.82 -12.43
N ARG A 63 9.92 -5.67 -12.46
CA ARG A 63 10.79 -6.10 -11.34
C ARG A 63 10.53 -5.27 -10.08
N GLN A 64 10.36 -3.95 -10.23
CA GLN A 64 10.02 -3.09 -9.09
C GLN A 64 8.62 -3.39 -8.55
N GLN A 65 7.65 -3.69 -9.41
CA GLN A 65 6.31 -4.10 -9.01
C GLN A 65 6.35 -5.32 -8.11
N ARG A 66 7.05 -6.39 -8.52
CA ARG A 66 7.22 -7.60 -7.70
C ARG A 66 7.83 -7.28 -6.34
N PHE A 67 8.86 -6.45 -6.31
CA PHE A 67 9.48 -6.01 -5.05
C PHE A 67 8.49 -5.27 -4.14
N CYS A 68 7.69 -4.36 -4.69
CA CYS A 68 6.64 -3.66 -3.96
C CYS A 68 5.56 -4.63 -3.45
N ASP A 69 5.11 -5.56 -4.28
CA ASP A 69 4.09 -6.56 -3.94
C ASP A 69 4.56 -7.47 -2.80
N ASP A 70 5.82 -7.92 -2.84
CA ASP A 70 6.42 -8.73 -1.79
C ASP A 70 6.52 -7.97 -0.46
N LYS A 71 6.90 -6.69 -0.52
CA LYS A 71 6.93 -5.81 0.65
C LYS A 71 5.53 -5.61 1.23
N ILE A 72 4.54 -5.35 0.37
CA ILE A 72 3.13 -5.22 0.78
C ILE A 72 2.64 -6.52 1.43
N ARG A 73 2.98 -7.70 0.87
CA ARG A 73 2.58 -9.00 1.43
C ARG A 73 3.11 -9.20 2.84
N ARG A 74 4.38 -8.87 3.09
CA ARG A 74 5.00 -8.95 4.43
C ARG A 74 4.39 -7.98 5.41
N LEU A 75 4.15 -6.73 4.99
CA LEU A 75 3.51 -5.72 5.86
C LEU A 75 2.05 -6.09 6.16
N LYS A 76 1.33 -6.68 5.19
CA LYS A 76 -0.03 -7.18 5.37
C LYS A 76 -0.09 -8.25 6.45
N SER A 77 0.81 -9.25 6.44
CA SER A 77 0.77 -10.32 7.45
C SER A 77 0.99 -9.79 8.86
N ILE A 78 1.97 -8.89 9.05
CA ILE A 78 2.24 -8.26 10.35
C ILE A 78 1.06 -7.41 10.80
N SER A 79 0.53 -6.55 9.91
CA SER A 79 -0.60 -5.67 10.21
C SER A 79 -1.86 -6.46 10.59
N LEU A 80 -2.16 -7.56 9.89
CA LEU A 80 -3.30 -8.43 10.21
C LEU A 80 -3.15 -9.08 11.59
N MET A 81 -1.96 -9.59 11.92
CA MET A 81 -1.69 -10.21 13.23
C MET A 81 -1.90 -9.20 14.37
N LEU A 82 -1.33 -8.00 14.25
CA LEU A 82 -1.49 -6.94 15.26
C LEU A 82 -2.95 -6.47 15.40
N SER A 83 -3.68 -6.39 14.28
CA SER A 83 -5.08 -5.97 14.27
C SER A 83 -5.98 -6.99 14.96
N ARG A 84 -5.72 -8.29 14.79
CA ARG A 84 -6.47 -9.37 15.45
C ARG A 84 -6.25 -9.41 16.95
N LYS A 85 -5.00 -9.25 17.40
CA LYS A 85 -4.67 -9.19 18.83
C LYS A 85 -5.35 -8.04 19.57
N SER A 86 -5.70 -6.98 18.85
CA SER A 86 -6.34 -5.77 19.39
C SER A 86 -7.80 -5.62 18.95
N PHE A 87 -8.45 -6.73 18.57
CA PHE A 87 -9.83 -6.70 18.11
C PHE A 87 -10.79 -6.26 19.22
N SER A 88 -11.59 -5.23 18.94
CA SER A 88 -12.53 -4.63 19.89
C SER A 88 -13.81 -5.47 20.14
N GLY A 89 -14.02 -6.54 19.38
CA GLY A 89 -15.26 -7.32 19.39
C GLY A 89 -16.30 -6.85 18.35
N TYR A 90 -16.16 -5.64 17.80
CA TYR A 90 -17.10 -5.10 16.82
C TYR A 90 -16.62 -5.31 15.39
N LEU A 91 -17.37 -6.09 14.60
CA LEU A 91 -17.02 -6.45 13.23
C LEU A 91 -17.80 -5.62 12.20
N SER A 92 -17.11 -5.13 11.18
CA SER A 92 -17.69 -4.56 9.97
C SER A 92 -17.12 -5.27 8.74
N ILE A 93 -17.91 -5.40 7.68
CA ILE A 93 -17.52 -6.09 6.45
C ILE A 93 -17.73 -5.14 5.26
N ASP A 94 -16.69 -4.94 4.47
CA ASP A 94 -16.73 -4.20 3.21
C ASP A 94 -16.43 -5.14 2.03
N ALA A 95 -17.15 -4.97 0.92
CA ALA A 95 -16.96 -5.76 -0.29
C ALA A 95 -16.88 -4.85 -1.51
N ARG A 96 -15.80 -5.00 -2.29
CA ARG A 96 -15.52 -4.18 -3.47
C ARG A 96 -15.41 -5.08 -4.71
N TRP A 97 -16.26 -4.81 -5.69
CA TRP A 97 -16.26 -5.50 -6.97
C TRP A 97 -15.34 -4.77 -7.94
N THR A 98 -14.52 -5.53 -8.65
CA THR A 98 -13.64 -5.04 -9.71
C THR A 98 -13.76 -5.94 -10.93
N HIS A 99 -13.94 -5.33 -12.10
CA HIS A 99 -13.97 -6.04 -13.37
C HIS A 99 -12.65 -5.80 -14.09
N ARG A 100 -11.74 -6.78 -14.07
CA ARG A 100 -10.47 -6.67 -14.80
C ARG A 100 -10.53 -7.58 -16.02
N ARG A 101 -10.55 -7.00 -17.23
CA ARG A 101 -10.54 -7.73 -18.51
C ARG A 101 -11.59 -8.86 -18.57
N ASN A 102 -12.86 -8.53 -18.29
CA ASN A 102 -13.98 -9.48 -18.24
C ASN A 102 -13.85 -10.61 -17.20
N SER A 103 -12.90 -10.52 -16.27
CA SER A 103 -12.86 -11.39 -15.09
C SER A 103 -13.47 -10.63 -13.91
N PRO A 104 -14.68 -11.01 -13.45
CA PRO A 104 -15.24 -10.44 -12.24
C PRO A 104 -14.41 -10.93 -11.04
N SER A 105 -13.90 -9.98 -10.26
CA SER A 105 -13.26 -10.24 -8.99
C SER A 105 -13.89 -9.40 -7.89
N CYS A 106 -13.91 -9.93 -6.68
CA CYS A 106 -14.43 -9.26 -5.49
C CYS A 106 -13.38 -9.29 -4.39
N THR A 107 -13.07 -8.15 -3.80
CA THR A 107 -12.28 -8.07 -2.59
C THR A 107 -13.21 -7.90 -1.41
N VAL A 108 -13.16 -8.83 -0.45
CA VAL A 108 -13.93 -8.77 0.79
C VAL A 108 -12.97 -8.51 1.95
N THR A 109 -13.27 -7.47 2.73
CA THR A 109 -12.45 -7.01 3.84
C THR A 109 -13.27 -7.03 5.12
N ALA A 110 -12.80 -7.76 6.12
CA ALA A 110 -13.32 -7.71 7.48
C ALA A 110 -12.51 -6.68 8.26
N LEU A 111 -13.20 -5.78 8.95
CA LEU A 111 -12.66 -4.63 9.65
C LEU A 111 -13.15 -4.64 11.10
N ASP A 112 -12.32 -4.17 12.02
CA ASP A 112 -12.78 -3.73 13.33
C ASP A 112 -13.57 -2.43 13.16
N ALA A 113 -14.83 -2.42 13.59
CA ALA A 113 -15.71 -1.28 13.38
C ALA A 113 -15.29 -0.03 14.18
N VAL A 114 -14.58 -0.22 15.30
CA VAL A 114 -14.11 0.86 16.19
C VAL A 114 -12.76 1.37 15.69
N THR A 115 -11.77 0.48 15.56
CA THR A 115 -10.40 0.88 15.23
C THR A 115 -10.16 1.05 13.73
N LYS A 116 -11.12 0.63 12.89
CA LYS A 116 -11.04 0.60 11.41
C LYS A 116 -9.87 -0.24 10.88
N ARG A 117 -9.29 -1.09 11.72
CA ARG A 117 -8.18 -1.98 11.35
C ARG A 117 -8.69 -3.19 10.57
N VAL A 118 -7.91 -3.64 9.60
CA VAL A 118 -8.23 -4.82 8.80
C VAL A 118 -7.93 -6.08 9.59
N LEU A 119 -8.94 -6.94 9.75
CA LEU A 119 -8.86 -8.23 10.44
C LEU A 119 -8.68 -9.38 9.45
N ALA A 120 -9.28 -9.28 8.27
CA ALA A 120 -9.08 -10.21 7.16
C ALA A 120 -9.33 -9.52 5.82
N CYS A 121 -8.68 -9.98 4.76
CA CYS A 121 -8.89 -9.47 3.41
C CYS A 121 -8.66 -10.60 2.40
N VAL A 122 -9.72 -10.95 1.68
CA VAL A 122 -9.78 -12.04 0.72
C VAL A 122 -10.11 -11.49 -0.66
N ASN A 123 -9.38 -11.96 -1.68
CA ASN A 123 -9.72 -11.72 -3.09
C ASN A 123 -10.38 -12.98 -3.65
N ILE A 124 -11.60 -12.81 -4.16
CA ILE A 124 -12.39 -13.83 -4.82
C ILE A 124 -12.32 -13.54 -6.31
N ASN A 125 -11.56 -14.33 -7.04
CA ASN A 125 -11.60 -14.33 -8.50
C ASN A 125 -12.66 -15.34 -8.93
N HIS A 126 -13.47 -15.01 -9.94
CA HIS A 126 -14.44 -15.94 -10.52
C HIS A 126 -13.71 -17.15 -11.13
N ILE A 127 -13.54 -18.22 -10.34
CA ILE A 127 -13.14 -19.53 -10.85
C ILE A 127 -14.40 -20.12 -11.49
N GLY A 128 -14.33 -20.40 -12.79
CA GLY A 128 -15.45 -20.96 -13.55
C GLY A 128 -16.06 -22.17 -12.86
N GLY A 129 -17.39 -22.20 -12.81
CA GLY A 129 -18.14 -23.32 -12.24
C GLY A 129 -19.33 -22.86 -11.42
N ASN A 130 -20.47 -22.73 -12.09
CA ASN A 130 -21.80 -22.50 -11.55
C ASN A 130 -22.01 -21.24 -10.69
N ARG A 131 -23.16 -20.60 -10.92
CA ARG A 131 -23.75 -19.54 -10.07
C ARG A 131 -24.12 -20.08 -8.69
N VAL A 132 -23.18 -20.67 -7.95
CA VAL A 132 -23.35 -20.87 -6.51
C VAL A 132 -23.44 -19.47 -5.93
N SER A 133 -24.54 -19.16 -5.23
CA SER A 133 -24.79 -17.79 -4.74
C SER A 133 -23.52 -17.24 -4.08
N MET A 134 -23.01 -16.13 -4.61
CA MET A 134 -21.70 -15.58 -4.22
C MET A 134 -21.58 -15.36 -2.70
N THR A 135 -22.70 -15.12 -2.03
CA THR A 135 -22.86 -15.14 -0.57
C THR A 135 -22.25 -16.39 0.08
N LYS A 136 -22.51 -17.60 -0.43
CA LYS A 136 -21.96 -18.84 0.15
C LYS A 136 -20.44 -18.94 -0.01
N SER A 137 -19.89 -18.39 -1.10
CA SER A 137 -18.44 -18.38 -1.36
C SER A 137 -17.72 -17.35 -0.48
N CYS A 138 -18.27 -16.14 -0.37
CA CYS A 138 -17.75 -15.08 0.51
C CYS A 138 -17.76 -15.52 1.97
N THR A 139 -18.87 -16.08 2.46
CA THR A 139 -18.99 -16.55 3.84
C THR A 139 -18.03 -17.70 4.12
N LYS A 140 -17.87 -18.67 3.20
CA LYS A 140 -16.90 -19.76 3.39
C LYS A 140 -15.45 -19.26 3.39
N ALA A 141 -15.10 -18.33 2.51
CA ALA A 141 -13.73 -17.80 2.43
C ALA A 141 -13.38 -16.91 3.64
N LEU A 142 -14.33 -16.09 4.10
CA LEU A 142 -14.21 -15.35 5.35
C LEU A 142 -14.11 -16.30 6.54
N HIS A 143 -14.99 -17.30 6.63
CA HIS A 143 -15.01 -18.24 7.74
C HIS A 143 -13.75 -19.11 7.79
N SER A 144 -13.21 -19.55 6.66
CA SER A 144 -11.89 -20.21 6.60
C SER A 144 -10.77 -19.25 7.03
N SER A 145 -10.81 -17.99 6.58
CA SER A 145 -9.84 -16.99 7.00
C SER A 145 -9.94 -16.60 8.47
N VAL A 146 -11.11 -16.76 9.10
CA VAL A 146 -11.34 -16.50 10.54
C VAL A 146 -10.99 -17.75 11.37
N ARG A 147 -11.37 -18.96 10.94
CA ARG A 147 -11.00 -20.21 11.63
C ARG A 147 -9.49 -20.41 11.71
N ASN A 148 -8.78 -20.23 10.60
CA ASN A 148 -7.32 -20.32 10.58
C ASN A 148 -6.64 -19.30 11.51
N THR A 149 -7.36 -18.28 11.96
CA THR A 149 -6.84 -17.24 12.85
C THR A 149 -7.15 -17.51 14.30
N CYS A 150 -8.35 -18.03 14.58
CA CYS A 150 -8.70 -18.55 15.90
C CYS A 150 -7.83 -19.76 16.28
N GLU A 151 -7.54 -20.67 15.34
CA GLU A 151 -6.67 -21.83 15.60
C GLU A 151 -5.21 -21.43 15.85
N PHE A 152 -4.71 -20.39 15.17
CA PHE A 152 -3.36 -19.85 15.41
C PHE A 152 -3.24 -19.19 16.79
N ASP A 153 -4.28 -18.46 17.23
CA ASP A 153 -4.31 -17.84 18.56
C ASP A 153 -4.43 -18.88 19.68
N THR A 154 -5.07 -20.03 19.45
CA THR A 154 -5.07 -21.15 20.42
C THR A 154 -3.73 -21.90 20.49
N LEU A 155 -2.93 -21.90 19.42
CA LEU A 155 -1.61 -22.55 19.39
C LEU A 155 -0.49 -21.66 19.96
N GLN A 156 -0.63 -20.33 19.93
CA GLN A 156 0.35 -19.41 20.54
C GLN A 156 0.13 -19.18 22.05
N ASN A 157 -1.03 -19.57 22.59
CA ASN A 157 -1.37 -19.43 24.02
C ASN A 157 -1.32 -20.78 24.79
N ARG A 158 -0.58 -21.77 24.26
CA ARG A 158 -0.17 -23.00 24.95
C ARG A 158 1.35 -23.05 24.99
#